data_AF-A0A534CG97-F1
#
_entry.id   AF-A0A534CG97-F1
#
_cell.length_a   1.000
_cell.length_b   1.000
_cell.length_c   1.000
_cell.angle_alpha   90.00
_cell.angle_beta   90.00
_cell.angle_gamma   90.00
#
_symmetry.space_group_name_H-M   'P 1'
#
loop_
_entity.id
_entity.type
_entity.pdbx_description
1 polymer ?
#
loop_
_entity_poly.entity_id
_entity_poly.type
_entity_poly.pdbx_seq_one_letter_code
_entity_poly.pdbx_strand_id
1 'polypeptide(L)'
;MNGERVGKWGSLRGAGTPFFRYEESWANAPQGRALSLSLPVTADREVRGQAVEYYFDNLLPDSAEIRSRIRTRFQTRSSDAFDLLTAIGRDCVGAVQLLPPNLEPLGWDRIDATPLTEEEVEQILRDVTSATPLVRDEAEDFRISLAGAQEKTALLHMAGRWFRPQRATPTTHILKLPLGIIGGFRGDFSDSVENEWLCAQVLRELELPVADTAMARFGEQRALIVTRFDRRWIGVDPGEVQRTRFKPSKGTWIARLPQEDLCQAMGLPHTLRYEADGGPSISDALGLLANSEYPARDQASFVLAQLAFWLLAATDGHGKNFSLHQRAGGAYGLTPLYDVLSAWP
;
A
#
# COMPACT_ATOMS: atom_id res chain seq x y z
N MET A 1 6.54 -13.45 -0.50
CA MET A 1 6.01 -12.76 -1.69
C MET A 1 5.30 -13.78 -2.56
N ASN A 2 3.96 -13.75 -2.64
CA ASN A 2 3.17 -14.72 -3.44
C ASN A 2 3.57 -16.19 -3.22
N GLY A 3 3.63 -16.64 -1.97
CA GLY A 3 4.04 -18.01 -1.63
C GLY A 3 5.55 -18.24 -1.52
N GLU A 4 6.39 -17.40 -2.14
CA GLU A 4 7.85 -17.54 -2.07
C GLU A 4 8.44 -16.83 -0.86
N ARG A 5 9.38 -17.48 -0.18
CA ARG A 5 10.07 -16.92 0.98
C ARG A 5 11.23 -16.05 0.52
N VAL A 6 11.09 -14.74 0.74
CA VAL A 6 12.09 -13.72 0.30
C VAL A 6 13.26 -13.62 1.28
N GLY A 7 12.99 -13.67 2.58
CA GLY A 7 13.99 -13.41 3.60
C GLY A 7 13.43 -13.44 5.03
N LYS A 8 14.27 -12.99 5.95
CA LYS A 8 13.96 -12.87 7.37
C LYS A 8 14.30 -11.45 7.84
N TRP A 9 13.33 -10.81 8.47
CA TRP A 9 13.48 -9.56 9.19
C TRP A 9 13.60 -9.83 10.70
N GLY A 10 14.43 -9.06 11.40
CA GLY A 10 14.50 -9.08 12.85
C GLY A 10 15.52 -8.08 13.38
N SER A 11 15.88 -8.26 14.65
CA SER A 11 16.93 -7.49 15.32
C SER A 11 18.02 -8.41 15.86
N LEU A 12 19.27 -7.95 15.78
CA LEU A 12 20.41 -8.66 16.36
C LEU A 12 20.37 -8.62 17.89
N ARG A 13 20.87 -9.68 18.54
CA ARG A 13 21.02 -9.72 20.00
C ARG A 13 22.03 -8.66 20.44
N GLY A 14 21.74 -7.97 21.56
CA GLY A 14 22.57 -6.88 22.07
C GLY A 14 21.98 -5.53 21.71
N ALA A 15 22.63 -4.77 20.83
CA ALA A 15 22.26 -3.39 20.48
C ALA A 15 20.93 -3.21 19.74
N GLY A 16 20.18 -4.30 19.48
CA GLY A 16 18.86 -4.22 18.84
C GLY A 16 18.89 -3.84 17.35
N THR A 17 20.07 -3.82 16.72
CA THR A 17 20.25 -3.40 15.32
C THR A 17 19.32 -4.19 14.39
N PRO A 18 18.42 -3.51 13.64
CA PRO A 18 17.56 -4.14 12.65
C PRO A 18 18.39 -4.79 11.54
N PHE A 19 17.93 -5.95 11.06
CA PHE A 19 18.51 -6.62 9.91
C PHE A 19 17.42 -7.23 9.02
N PHE A 20 17.71 -7.28 7.72
CA PHE A 20 16.98 -8.09 6.77
C PHE A 20 17.96 -9.01 6.05
N ARG A 21 17.70 -10.32 6.09
CA ARG A 21 18.52 -11.34 5.41
C ARG A 21 17.70 -12.02 4.32
N TYR A 22 18.16 -11.95 3.09
CA TYR A 22 17.55 -12.66 1.97
C TYR A 22 17.75 -14.17 2.10
N GLU A 23 16.74 -14.94 1.67
CA GLU A 23 16.89 -16.37 1.48
C GLU A 23 17.76 -16.66 0.25
N GLU A 24 18.58 -17.70 0.35
CA GLU A 24 19.46 -18.13 -0.74
C GLU A 24 18.69 -18.45 -2.01
N SER A 25 17.58 -19.19 -1.85
CA SER A 25 16.72 -19.59 -2.95
C SER A 25 16.11 -18.38 -3.67
N TRP A 26 15.81 -17.29 -2.95
CA TRP A 26 15.28 -16.07 -3.54
C TRP A 26 16.36 -15.25 -4.24
N ALA A 27 17.52 -15.06 -3.59
CA ALA A 27 18.62 -14.27 -4.12
C ALA A 27 19.16 -14.83 -5.45
N ASN A 28 19.15 -16.15 -5.60
CA ASN A 28 19.66 -16.84 -6.79
C ASN A 28 18.58 -17.20 -7.82
N ALA A 29 17.30 -16.94 -7.53
CA ALA A 29 16.21 -17.26 -8.43
C ALA A 29 16.17 -16.29 -9.63
N PRO A 30 15.80 -16.74 -10.84
CA PRO A 30 15.61 -15.85 -11.99
C PRO A 30 14.57 -14.75 -11.75
N GLN A 31 13.54 -15.03 -10.95
CA GLN A 31 12.53 -14.06 -10.52
C GLN A 31 12.96 -13.22 -9.31
N GLY A 32 14.11 -13.54 -8.71
CA GLY A 32 14.69 -12.86 -7.56
C GLY A 32 14.95 -11.38 -7.84
N ARG A 33 14.82 -10.59 -6.78
CA ARG A 33 15.01 -9.12 -6.77
C ARG A 33 15.20 -8.66 -5.34
N ALA A 34 15.70 -7.45 -5.17
CA ALA A 34 15.68 -6.81 -3.87
C ALA A 34 14.23 -6.63 -3.36
N LEU A 35 14.06 -6.55 -2.05
CA LEU A 35 12.82 -6.17 -1.40
C LEU A 35 12.52 -4.68 -1.62
N SER A 36 13.57 -3.88 -1.69
CA SER A 36 13.58 -2.44 -1.91
C SER A 36 14.87 -2.04 -2.62
N LEU A 37 14.84 -0.97 -3.41
CA LEU A 37 16.07 -0.37 -3.96
C LEU A 37 17.06 0.06 -2.86
N SER A 38 16.58 0.41 -1.66
CA SER A 38 17.44 0.74 -0.51
C SER A 38 17.94 -0.49 0.27
N LEU A 39 17.47 -1.69 -0.07
CA LEU A 39 17.86 -2.95 0.56
C LEU A 39 18.48 -3.90 -0.48
N PRO A 40 19.62 -3.57 -1.10
CA PRO A 40 20.19 -4.38 -2.17
C PRO A 40 20.54 -5.80 -1.70
N VAL A 41 20.49 -6.77 -2.63
CA VAL A 41 20.98 -8.13 -2.36
C VAL A 41 22.51 -8.10 -2.37
N THR A 42 23.11 -8.06 -1.18
CA THR A 42 24.57 -8.08 -0.97
C THR A 42 25.15 -9.49 -1.08
N ALA A 43 26.47 -9.61 -1.15
CA ALA A 43 27.17 -10.90 -1.23
C ALA A 43 26.90 -11.79 0.00
N ASP A 44 26.78 -11.19 1.20
CA ASP A 44 26.39 -11.88 2.44
C ASP A 44 24.87 -11.98 2.64
N ARG A 45 24.10 -11.43 1.70
CA ARG A 45 22.63 -11.42 1.64
C ARG A 45 21.97 -10.74 2.83
N GLU A 46 22.69 -9.89 3.55
CA GLU A 46 22.19 -9.24 4.75
C GLU A 46 22.40 -7.73 4.71
N VAL A 47 21.31 -6.99 4.93
CA VAL A 47 21.32 -5.56 5.13
C VAL A 47 21.02 -5.27 6.60
N ARG A 48 21.70 -4.29 7.19
CA ARG A 48 21.57 -3.91 8.60
C ARG A 48 21.41 -2.41 8.76
N GLY A 49 20.80 -2.01 9.88
CA GLY A 49 20.70 -0.61 10.30
C GLY A 49 19.45 0.09 9.78
N GLN A 50 19.54 1.42 9.68
CA GLN A 50 18.39 2.31 9.50
C GLN A 50 17.60 2.07 8.22
N ALA A 51 18.24 1.71 7.10
CA ALA A 51 17.53 1.42 5.85
C ALA A 51 16.49 0.29 6.02
N VAL A 52 16.81 -0.74 6.83
CA VAL A 52 15.87 -1.82 7.15
C VAL A 52 14.70 -1.28 7.97
N GLU A 53 15.00 -0.49 9.00
CA GLU A 53 13.98 0.12 9.85
C GLU A 53 13.03 1.00 9.04
N TYR A 54 13.58 1.91 8.22
CA TYR A 54 12.83 2.84 7.39
C TYR A 54 11.95 2.12 6.37
N TYR A 55 12.45 1.06 5.72
CA TYR A 55 11.66 0.31 4.76
C TYR A 55 10.37 -0.24 5.41
N PHE A 56 10.50 -0.94 6.53
CA PHE A 56 9.36 -1.54 7.20
C PHE A 56 8.47 -0.49 7.88
N ASP A 57 9.03 0.56 8.46
CA ASP A 57 8.25 1.62 9.08
C ASP A 57 7.37 2.37 8.06
N ASN A 58 7.87 2.58 6.82
CA ASN A 58 7.09 3.18 5.74
C ASN A 58 5.90 2.34 5.25
N LEU A 59 5.79 1.06 5.64
CA LEU A 59 4.61 0.21 5.35
C LEU A 59 3.43 0.48 6.29
N LEU A 60 3.65 1.24 7.37
CA LEU A 60 2.64 1.59 8.36
C LEU A 60 2.01 2.95 8.09
N PRO A 61 0.85 3.25 8.70
CA PRO A 61 0.28 4.59 8.69
C PRO A 61 1.25 5.62 9.26
N ASP A 62 1.24 6.84 8.70
CA ASP A 62 2.10 7.94 9.14
C ASP A 62 1.61 8.59 10.44
N SER A 63 0.30 8.48 10.72
CA SER A 63 -0.32 9.06 11.91
C SER A 63 -0.02 8.23 13.16
N ALA A 64 0.59 8.88 14.16
CA ALA A 64 0.82 8.28 15.48
C ALA A 64 -0.50 7.87 16.17
N GLU A 65 -1.59 8.59 15.89
CA GLU A 65 -2.91 8.27 16.42
C GLU A 65 -3.45 6.96 15.83
N ILE A 66 -3.33 6.78 14.50
CA ILE A 66 -3.70 5.53 13.82
C ILE A 66 -2.84 4.37 14.35
N ARG A 67 -1.52 4.56 14.48
CA ARG A 67 -0.62 3.55 15.07
C ARG A 67 -1.02 3.18 16.51
N SER A 68 -1.40 4.17 17.33
CA SER A 68 -1.87 3.93 18.70
C SER A 68 -3.18 3.13 18.73
N ARG A 69 -4.12 3.39 17.81
CA ARG A 69 -5.34 2.59 17.66
C ARG A 69 -5.02 1.15 17.26
N ILE A 70 -4.12 0.94 16.30
CA ILE A 70 -3.67 -0.41 15.90
C ILE A 70 -3.08 -1.15 17.09
N ARG A 71 -2.19 -0.50 17.85
CA ARG A 71 -1.59 -1.08 19.06
C ARG A 71 -2.65 -1.51 20.06
N THR A 72 -3.62 -0.65 20.36
CA THR A 72 -4.71 -0.96 21.31
C THR A 72 -5.60 -2.09 20.80
N ARG A 73 -5.98 -2.05 19.51
CA ARG A 73 -6.87 -3.03 18.88
C ARG A 73 -6.28 -4.43 18.84
N PHE A 74 -4.99 -4.54 18.49
CA PHE A 74 -4.29 -5.83 18.38
C PHE A 74 -3.43 -6.16 19.60
N GLN A 75 -3.49 -5.35 20.65
CA GLN A 75 -2.75 -5.51 21.91
C GLN A 75 -1.25 -5.72 21.68
N THR A 76 -0.66 -4.97 20.74
CA THR A 76 0.78 -5.07 20.47
C THR A 76 1.60 -4.44 21.59
N ARG A 77 2.85 -4.89 21.76
CA ARG A 77 3.72 -4.46 22.87
C ARG A 77 4.11 -2.98 22.76
N SER A 78 4.33 -2.51 21.55
CA SER A 78 4.68 -1.12 21.22
C SER A 78 3.94 -0.64 19.97
N SER A 79 4.14 0.63 19.65
CA SER A 79 3.74 1.23 18.36
C SER A 79 4.88 1.21 17.32
N ASP A 80 5.93 0.45 17.59
CA ASP A 80 7.09 0.35 16.70
C ASP A 80 6.79 -0.59 15.52
N ALA A 81 7.53 -0.40 14.43
CA ALA A 81 7.25 -1.08 13.18
C ALA A 81 7.14 -2.61 13.31
N PHE A 82 8.06 -3.21 14.05
CA PHE A 82 8.13 -4.67 14.23
C PHE A 82 6.89 -5.24 14.92
N ASP A 83 6.46 -4.63 16.02
CA ASP A 83 5.33 -5.12 16.79
C ASP A 83 4.01 -4.92 16.04
N LEU A 84 3.81 -3.76 15.41
CA LEU A 84 2.62 -3.48 14.63
C LEU A 84 2.54 -4.39 13.40
N LEU A 85 3.61 -4.54 12.61
CA LEU A 85 3.60 -5.37 11.41
C LEU A 85 3.52 -6.87 11.71
N THR A 86 3.93 -7.32 12.89
CA THR A 86 3.65 -8.71 13.32
C THR A 86 2.14 -8.95 13.46
N ALA A 87 1.37 -7.93 13.87
CA ALA A 87 -0.08 -8.02 13.96
C ALA A 87 -0.76 -7.84 12.60
N ILE A 88 -0.41 -6.79 11.85
CA ILE A 88 -1.16 -6.34 10.65
C ILE A 88 -0.44 -6.52 9.31
N GLY A 89 0.78 -7.08 9.29
CA GLY A 89 1.61 -7.17 8.08
C GLY A 89 1.27 -8.30 7.11
N ARG A 90 0.08 -8.92 7.20
CA ARG A 90 -0.30 -10.05 6.33
C ARG A 90 -0.73 -9.61 4.93
N ASP A 91 -1.18 -8.37 4.77
CA ASP A 91 -1.48 -7.74 3.48
C ASP A 91 -1.01 -6.28 3.47
N CYS A 92 0.25 -6.05 3.07
CA CYS A 92 0.84 -4.71 2.98
C CYS A 92 0.66 -4.08 1.59
N VAL A 93 1.04 -2.81 1.44
CA VAL A 93 1.37 -2.23 0.13
C VAL A 93 2.49 -3.02 -0.54
N GLY A 94 2.41 -3.16 -1.86
CA GLY A 94 3.28 -4.01 -2.64
C GLY A 94 3.00 -5.50 -2.42
N ALA A 95 4.05 -6.31 -2.48
CA ALA A 95 3.96 -7.78 -2.39
C ALA A 95 4.53 -8.38 -1.11
N VAL A 96 4.76 -7.53 -0.12
CA VAL A 96 5.26 -7.95 1.19
C VAL A 96 4.12 -8.57 1.99
N GLN A 97 4.41 -9.74 2.54
CA GLN A 97 3.57 -10.43 3.51
C GLN A 97 4.49 -10.92 4.62
N LEU A 98 4.24 -10.45 5.83
CA LEU A 98 5.01 -10.72 7.03
C LEU A 98 4.30 -11.76 7.87
N LEU A 99 5.02 -12.82 8.19
CA LEU A 99 4.54 -13.93 8.98
C LEU A 99 5.57 -14.26 10.07
N PRO A 100 5.12 -14.67 11.26
CA PRO A 100 5.99 -15.31 12.24
C PRO A 100 6.79 -16.47 11.61
N PRO A 101 8.00 -16.79 12.11
CA PRO A 101 8.89 -17.77 11.50
C PRO A 101 8.32 -19.19 11.34
N ASN A 102 7.26 -19.52 12.09
CA ASN A 102 6.61 -20.82 12.13
C ASN A 102 5.33 -20.89 11.29
N LEU A 103 4.98 -19.83 10.56
CA LEU A 103 3.78 -19.78 9.72
C LEU A 103 4.15 -19.68 8.24
N GLU A 104 3.39 -20.38 7.42
CA GLU A 104 3.45 -20.31 5.96
C GLU A 104 2.23 -19.57 5.39
N PRO A 105 2.35 -18.93 4.22
CA PRO A 105 1.27 -18.17 3.60
C PRO A 105 0.24 -19.11 2.95
N LEU A 106 -0.51 -19.88 3.74
CA LEU A 106 -1.49 -20.84 3.21
C LEU A 106 -2.59 -20.15 2.39
N GLY A 107 -2.87 -20.68 1.20
CA GLY A 107 -3.93 -20.18 0.32
C GLY A 107 -3.59 -18.92 -0.46
N TRP A 108 -2.30 -18.62 -0.64
CA TRP A 108 -1.85 -17.51 -1.49
C TRP A 108 -2.23 -17.69 -2.98
N ASP A 109 -2.46 -18.94 -3.41
CA ASP A 109 -2.68 -19.40 -4.79
C ASP A 109 -4.16 -19.68 -5.12
N ARG A 110 -5.08 -19.16 -4.31
CA ARG A 110 -6.53 -19.33 -4.47
C ARG A 110 -7.28 -18.13 -3.91
N ILE A 111 -8.56 -18.05 -4.21
CA ILE A 111 -9.47 -17.07 -3.61
C ILE A 111 -10.25 -17.72 -2.49
N ASP A 112 -10.13 -17.15 -1.30
CA ASP A 112 -10.89 -17.53 -0.12
C ASP A 112 -11.38 -16.26 0.57
N ALA A 113 -12.70 -16.06 0.58
CA ALA A 113 -13.30 -14.82 1.03
C ALA A 113 -14.80 -14.99 1.36
N THR A 114 -15.25 -14.22 2.36
CA THR A 114 -16.65 -14.19 2.78
C THR A 114 -17.35 -12.97 2.16
N PRO A 115 -18.52 -13.12 1.50
CA PRO A 115 -19.25 -11.98 0.98
C PRO A 115 -19.68 -11.03 2.11
N LEU A 116 -19.74 -9.74 1.80
CA LEU A 116 -20.21 -8.69 2.70
C LEU A 116 -21.50 -8.08 2.15
N THR A 117 -22.44 -7.75 3.05
CA THR A 117 -23.55 -6.84 2.73
C THR A 117 -23.09 -5.38 2.79
N GLU A 118 -23.88 -4.45 2.25
CA GLU A 118 -23.56 -3.02 2.33
C GLU A 118 -23.52 -2.53 3.78
N GLU A 119 -24.38 -3.05 4.65
CA GLU A 119 -24.40 -2.74 6.08
C GLU A 119 -23.15 -3.26 6.79
N GLU A 120 -22.63 -4.42 6.39
CA GLU A 120 -21.37 -4.93 6.92
C GLU A 120 -20.18 -4.10 6.46
N VAL A 121 -20.18 -3.62 5.20
CA VAL A 121 -19.15 -2.69 4.72
C VAL A 121 -19.24 -1.36 5.47
N GLU A 122 -20.45 -0.82 5.65
CA GLU A 122 -20.67 0.40 6.44
C GLU A 122 -20.13 0.25 7.86
N GLN A 123 -20.42 -0.88 8.52
CA GLN A 123 -19.93 -1.14 9.86
C GLN A 123 -18.40 -1.23 9.91
N ILE A 124 -17.76 -1.89 8.94
CA ILE A 124 -16.29 -1.92 8.83
C ILE A 124 -15.74 -0.51 8.73
N LEU A 125 -16.34 0.35 7.91
CA LEU A 125 -15.91 1.73 7.73
C LEU A 125 -16.05 2.56 9.01
N ARG A 126 -17.17 2.41 9.74
CA ARG A 126 -17.34 3.06 11.07
C ARG A 126 -16.29 2.57 12.06
N ASP A 127 -16.02 1.27 12.10
CA ASP A 127 -15.07 0.65 13.03
C ASP A 127 -13.63 1.12 12.81
N VAL A 128 -13.25 1.54 11.59
CA VAL A 128 -11.94 2.14 11.29
C VAL A 128 -11.73 3.42 12.09
N THR A 129 -12.77 4.26 12.20
CA THR A 129 -12.73 5.53 12.92
C THR A 129 -12.96 5.40 14.44
N SER A 130 -13.45 4.25 14.90
CA SER A 130 -13.75 4.03 16.32
C SER A 130 -12.48 3.79 17.15
N ALA A 131 -12.31 4.57 18.22
CA ALA A 131 -11.24 4.36 19.20
C ALA A 131 -11.49 3.13 20.10
N THR A 132 -12.73 2.67 20.21
CA THR A 132 -13.10 1.54 21.06
C THR A 132 -13.07 0.26 20.23
N PRO A 133 -12.20 -0.72 20.54
CA PRO A 133 -12.29 -2.03 19.93
C PRO A 133 -13.61 -2.65 20.38
N LEU A 134 -14.60 -2.67 19.49
CA LEU A 134 -15.76 -3.53 19.68
C LEU A 134 -15.23 -4.96 19.77
N VAL A 135 -15.40 -5.57 20.94
CA VAL A 135 -15.04 -6.97 21.17
C VAL A 135 -15.84 -7.81 20.20
N ARG A 136 -15.22 -8.21 19.10
CA ARG A 136 -15.69 -9.31 18.26
C ARG A 136 -14.68 -10.43 18.42
N ASP A 137 -15.06 -11.43 19.19
CA ASP A 137 -14.59 -12.79 18.96
C ASP A 137 -14.81 -13.12 17.46
N GLU A 138 -13.83 -13.77 16.82
CA GLU A 138 -13.89 -14.35 15.46
C GLU A 138 -13.39 -13.55 14.23
N ALA A 139 -12.81 -12.35 14.36
CA ALA A 139 -12.16 -11.69 13.19
C ALA A 139 -10.63 -11.87 13.15
N GLU A 140 -10.12 -13.11 13.27
CA GLU A 140 -8.67 -13.39 13.29
C GLU A 140 -7.93 -13.05 11.98
N ASP A 141 -8.65 -12.82 10.87
CA ASP A 141 -8.06 -12.89 9.52
C ASP A 141 -7.92 -11.56 8.77
N PHE A 142 -8.39 -10.43 9.31
CA PHE A 142 -8.31 -9.16 8.59
C PHE A 142 -7.17 -8.27 9.11
N ARG A 143 -5.97 -8.55 8.61
CA ARG A 143 -4.68 -7.96 9.03
C ARG A 143 -4.02 -7.23 7.86
N ILE A 144 -4.39 -5.96 7.67
CA ILE A 144 -3.97 -5.12 6.55
C ILE A 144 -3.10 -3.97 7.08
N SER A 145 -2.02 -3.66 6.35
CA SER A 145 -1.19 -2.47 6.59
C SER A 145 -1.19 -1.58 5.35
N LEU A 146 -1.65 -0.34 5.51
CA LEU A 146 -1.67 0.69 4.47
C LEU A 146 -0.98 1.94 5.00
N ALA A 147 -0.11 2.53 4.18
CA ALA A 147 0.60 3.76 4.51
C ALA A 147 -0.28 5.01 4.33
N GLY A 148 0.21 6.16 4.82
CA GLY A 148 -0.45 7.47 4.75
C GLY A 148 -1.09 7.90 6.07
N ALA A 149 -1.61 9.14 6.09
CA ALA A 149 -2.18 9.77 7.29
C ALA A 149 -3.72 9.67 7.39
N GLN A 150 -4.39 9.28 6.30
CA GLN A 150 -5.85 9.19 6.20
C GLN A 150 -6.40 7.85 6.69
N GLU A 151 -7.58 7.87 7.30
CA GLU A 151 -8.33 6.67 7.65
C GLU A 151 -8.77 5.90 6.40
N LYS A 152 -8.36 4.63 6.34
CA LYS A 152 -8.63 3.77 5.20
C LYS A 152 -8.66 2.30 5.60
N THR A 153 -9.39 1.52 4.82
CA THR A 153 -9.38 0.04 4.88
C THR A 153 -9.18 -0.52 3.48
N ALA A 154 -9.09 -1.83 3.32
CA ALA A 154 -9.06 -2.45 2.00
C ALA A 154 -9.88 -3.73 1.95
N LEU A 155 -10.63 -3.94 0.87
CA LEU A 155 -11.50 -5.09 0.70
C LEU A 155 -11.24 -5.80 -0.64
N LEU A 156 -11.79 -6.99 -0.79
CA LEU A 156 -11.85 -7.69 -2.06
C LEU A 156 -13.15 -7.30 -2.78
N HIS A 157 -13.08 -6.90 -4.05
CA HIS A 157 -14.26 -6.65 -4.89
C HIS A 157 -14.24 -7.55 -6.12
N MET A 158 -15.29 -8.36 -6.27
CA MET A 158 -15.48 -9.22 -7.43
C MET A 158 -16.97 -9.48 -7.63
N ALA A 159 -17.38 -9.81 -8.86
CA ALA A 159 -18.77 -10.06 -9.22
C ALA A 159 -19.75 -8.94 -8.80
N GLY A 160 -19.29 -7.68 -8.78
CA GLY A 160 -20.07 -6.53 -8.34
C GLY A 160 -20.42 -6.55 -6.83
N ARG A 161 -19.65 -7.26 -6.01
CA ARG A 161 -19.88 -7.41 -4.58
C ARG A 161 -18.58 -7.27 -3.78
N TRP A 162 -18.74 -6.82 -2.54
CA TRP A 162 -17.66 -6.72 -1.56
C TRP A 162 -17.48 -8.04 -0.81
N PHE A 163 -16.22 -8.37 -0.51
CA PHE A 163 -15.83 -9.56 0.22
C PHE A 163 -14.76 -9.23 1.26
N ARG A 164 -14.83 -9.90 2.41
CA ARG A 164 -13.76 -9.98 3.39
C ARG A 164 -12.80 -11.09 2.97
N PRO A 165 -11.55 -10.79 2.57
CA PRO A 165 -10.56 -11.82 2.29
C PRO A 165 -10.25 -12.63 3.55
N GLN A 166 -9.94 -13.90 3.35
CA GLN A 166 -9.52 -14.83 4.40
C GLN A 166 -8.09 -15.33 4.11
N ARG A 167 -7.39 -15.76 5.17
CA ARG A 167 -6.04 -16.33 5.08
C ARG A 167 -5.06 -15.41 4.31
N ALA A 168 -4.46 -15.91 3.22
CA ALA A 168 -3.51 -15.18 2.40
C ALA A 168 -4.14 -14.49 1.16
N THR A 169 -5.47 -14.56 0.99
CA THR A 169 -6.18 -13.86 -0.09
C THR A 169 -5.94 -12.35 0.06
N PRO A 170 -5.40 -11.64 -0.95
CA PRO A 170 -5.19 -10.21 -0.85
C PRO A 170 -6.48 -9.42 -1.06
N THR A 171 -6.48 -8.20 -0.52
CA THR A 171 -7.42 -7.16 -0.92
C THR A 171 -7.14 -6.67 -2.35
N THR A 172 -8.13 -6.03 -2.99
CA THR A 172 -8.02 -5.47 -4.35
C THR A 172 -8.38 -4.00 -4.44
N HIS A 173 -9.07 -3.45 -3.44
CA HIS A 173 -9.45 -2.05 -3.41
C HIS A 173 -9.18 -1.46 -2.04
N ILE A 174 -8.72 -0.21 -2.02
CA ILE A 174 -8.61 0.62 -0.82
C ILE A 174 -9.88 1.47 -0.75
N LEU A 175 -10.47 1.55 0.44
CA LEU A 175 -11.61 2.40 0.74
C LEU A 175 -11.11 3.51 1.66
N LYS A 176 -11.12 4.75 1.16
CA LYS A 176 -10.70 5.94 1.91
C LYS A 176 -11.91 6.70 2.43
N LEU A 177 -11.89 7.06 3.71
CA LEU A 177 -12.92 7.86 4.36
C LEU A 177 -12.63 9.36 4.23
N PRO A 178 -13.64 10.24 4.33
CA PRO A 178 -13.43 11.68 4.34
C PRO A 178 -12.40 12.10 5.39
N LEU A 179 -11.48 13.00 5.02
CA LEU A 179 -10.44 13.50 5.92
C LEU A 179 -11.00 14.37 7.06
N GLY A 180 -12.15 15.02 6.83
CA GLY A 180 -12.75 15.95 7.79
C GLY A 180 -11.89 17.21 7.97
N ILE A 181 -11.86 17.73 9.19
CA ILE A 181 -11.06 18.93 9.51
C ILE A 181 -9.62 18.51 9.83
N ILE A 182 -8.67 18.93 8.99
CA ILE A 182 -7.25 18.65 9.19
C ILE A 182 -6.62 19.85 9.91
N GLY A 183 -5.98 19.67 11.06
CA GLY A 183 -5.41 20.79 11.82
C GLY A 183 -4.15 21.42 11.18
N GLY A 184 -3.41 20.64 10.37
CA GLY A 184 -2.16 21.07 9.73
C GLY A 184 -2.37 21.86 8.43
N PHE A 185 -3.37 21.49 7.64
CA PHE A 185 -3.89 22.27 6.53
C PHE A 185 -5.10 23.04 7.06
N ARG A 186 -5.02 24.35 7.27
CA ARG A 186 -6.16 25.16 7.77
C ARG A 186 -7.35 25.18 6.77
N GLY A 187 -8.03 24.06 6.58
CA GLY A 187 -9.08 23.85 5.58
C GLY A 187 -9.99 22.68 5.96
N ASP A 188 -11.22 22.75 5.45
CA ASP A 188 -12.23 21.70 5.61
C ASP A 188 -12.12 20.72 4.44
N PHE A 189 -11.67 19.49 4.71
CA PHE A 189 -11.55 18.42 3.73
C PHE A 189 -12.65 17.38 3.91
N SER A 190 -13.84 17.80 4.37
CA SER A 190 -15.01 16.93 4.50
C SER A 190 -15.49 16.36 3.15
N ASP A 191 -15.17 17.02 2.04
CA ASP A 191 -15.45 16.57 0.67
C ASP A 191 -14.21 15.99 -0.02
N SER A 192 -13.25 15.46 0.76
CA SER A 192 -12.03 14.84 0.21
C SER A 192 -12.30 13.65 -0.72
N VAL A 193 -13.44 12.98 -0.56
CA VAL A 193 -13.85 11.86 -1.44
C VAL A 193 -14.13 12.38 -2.85
N GLU A 194 -14.96 13.42 -2.95
CA GLU A 194 -15.34 14.07 -4.20
C GLU A 194 -14.12 14.77 -4.84
N ASN A 195 -13.30 15.43 -4.02
CA ASN A 195 -12.08 16.12 -4.46
C ASN A 195 -11.06 15.15 -5.07
N GLU A 196 -10.70 14.08 -4.36
CA GLU A 196 -9.72 13.11 -4.87
C GLU A 196 -10.27 12.36 -6.10
N TRP A 197 -11.57 12.02 -6.11
CA TRP A 197 -12.20 11.41 -7.28
C TRP A 197 -12.10 12.34 -8.51
N LEU A 198 -12.43 13.62 -8.36
CA LEU A 198 -12.39 14.60 -9.43
C LEU A 198 -10.96 14.81 -9.93
N CYS A 199 -9.98 14.96 -9.03
CA CYS A 199 -8.57 15.05 -9.38
C CYS A 199 -8.11 13.83 -10.20
N ALA A 200 -8.50 12.62 -9.79
CA ALA A 200 -8.20 11.42 -10.54
C ALA A 200 -8.86 11.39 -11.93
N GLN A 201 -10.08 11.93 -12.08
CA GLN A 201 -10.70 12.07 -13.41
C GLN A 201 -9.94 13.07 -14.28
N VAL A 202 -9.55 14.23 -13.73
CA VAL A 202 -8.76 15.22 -14.47
C VAL A 202 -7.42 14.65 -14.92
N LEU A 203 -6.70 13.94 -14.06
CA LEU A 203 -5.45 13.28 -14.43
C LEU A 203 -5.64 12.24 -15.54
N ARG A 204 -6.73 11.47 -15.51
CA ARG A 204 -7.07 10.51 -16.57
C ARG A 204 -7.34 11.20 -17.91
N GLU A 205 -8.08 12.31 -17.91
CA GLU A 205 -8.36 13.12 -19.12
C GLU A 205 -7.10 13.81 -19.66
N LEU A 206 -6.10 14.05 -18.80
CA LEU A 206 -4.75 14.50 -19.20
C LEU A 206 -3.85 13.34 -19.69
N GLU A 207 -4.40 12.14 -19.85
CA GLU A 207 -3.70 10.92 -20.27
C GLU A 207 -2.55 10.51 -19.32
N LEU A 208 -2.59 10.97 -18.06
CA LEU A 208 -1.62 10.55 -17.06
C LEU A 208 -2.02 9.19 -16.47
N PRO A 209 -1.05 8.26 -16.27
CA PRO A 209 -1.32 7.01 -15.59
C PRO A 209 -1.77 7.30 -14.15
N VAL A 210 -3.02 7.01 -13.82
CA VAL A 210 -3.61 7.23 -12.49
C VAL A 210 -4.40 6.01 -12.07
N ALA A 211 -4.43 5.73 -10.76
CA ALA A 211 -5.22 4.63 -10.22
C ALA A 211 -6.71 4.80 -10.53
N ASP A 212 -7.40 3.69 -10.79
CA ASP A 212 -8.84 3.73 -11.04
C ASP A 212 -9.60 4.01 -9.75
N THR A 213 -10.46 5.03 -9.81
CA THR A 213 -11.23 5.49 -8.65
C THR A 213 -12.72 5.54 -8.95
N ALA A 214 -13.52 5.24 -7.94
CA ALA A 214 -14.97 5.39 -7.95
C ALA A 214 -15.44 5.91 -6.58
N MET A 215 -16.57 6.61 -6.55
CA MET A 215 -17.22 6.98 -5.29
C MET A 215 -18.30 5.96 -4.95
N ALA A 216 -18.41 5.63 -3.67
CA ALA A 216 -19.48 4.78 -3.16
C ALA A 216 -20.02 5.33 -1.84
N ARG A 217 -21.27 4.96 -1.53
CA ARG A 217 -21.91 5.22 -0.24
C ARG A 217 -22.42 3.90 0.32
N PHE A 218 -22.14 3.66 1.59
CA PHE A 218 -22.63 2.51 2.36
C PHE A 218 -23.38 3.06 3.56
N GLY A 219 -24.72 3.06 3.49
CA GLY A 219 -25.56 3.79 4.44
C GLY A 219 -25.19 5.27 4.54
N GLU A 220 -24.66 5.69 5.70
CA GLU A 220 -24.20 7.06 5.96
C GLU A 220 -22.73 7.31 5.60
N GLN A 221 -21.95 6.26 5.35
CA GLN A 221 -20.53 6.38 5.07
C GLN A 221 -20.28 6.61 3.58
N ARG A 222 -19.70 7.77 3.24
CA ARG A 222 -19.11 8.04 1.92
C ARG A 222 -17.69 7.47 1.89
N ALA A 223 -17.29 6.86 0.79
CA ALA A 223 -15.92 6.38 0.62
C ALA A 223 -15.44 6.58 -0.82
N LEU A 224 -14.16 6.94 -0.95
CA LEU A 224 -13.46 6.79 -2.22
C LEU A 224 -12.97 5.35 -2.34
N ILE A 225 -13.35 4.69 -3.42
CA ILE A 225 -12.90 3.37 -3.81
C ILE A 225 -11.71 3.54 -4.76
N VAL A 226 -10.54 3.03 -4.38
CA VAL A 226 -9.32 3.07 -5.19
C VAL A 226 -8.94 1.63 -5.54
N THR A 227 -8.89 1.32 -6.84
CA THR A 227 -8.42 0.02 -7.34
C THR A 227 -6.92 -0.10 -7.12
N ARG A 228 -6.50 -1.17 -6.44
CA ARG A 228 -5.09 -1.41 -6.14
C ARG A 228 -4.35 -1.83 -7.40
N PHE A 229 -3.40 -1.02 -7.83
CA PHE A 229 -2.49 -1.33 -8.95
C PHE A 229 -1.31 -2.21 -8.53
N ASP A 230 -1.16 -2.51 -7.25
CA ASP A 230 -0.22 -3.52 -6.72
C ASP A 230 -0.86 -4.92 -6.59
N ARG A 231 -1.97 -5.17 -7.29
CA ARG A 231 -2.72 -6.42 -7.29
C ARG A 231 -3.07 -6.82 -8.71
N ARG A 232 -2.96 -8.10 -9.05
CA ARG A 232 -3.29 -8.62 -10.38
C ARG A 232 -3.95 -9.98 -10.32
N TRP A 233 -5.12 -10.11 -10.91
CA TRP A 233 -5.79 -11.40 -11.11
C TRP A 233 -5.00 -12.29 -12.07
N ILE A 234 -4.90 -13.58 -11.72
CA ILE A 234 -4.22 -14.62 -12.50
C ILE A 234 -5.22 -15.74 -12.76
N GLY A 235 -5.16 -16.35 -13.95
CA GLY A 235 -6.06 -17.45 -14.32
C GLY A 235 -7.49 -17.00 -14.60
N VAL A 236 -7.69 -15.73 -14.96
CA VAL A 236 -8.97 -15.13 -15.39
C VAL A 236 -8.68 -13.85 -16.18
N ASP A 237 -9.50 -13.56 -17.19
CA ASP A 237 -9.42 -12.28 -17.89
C ASP A 237 -9.96 -11.14 -17.01
N PRO A 238 -9.29 -9.96 -16.97
CA PRO A 238 -9.69 -8.87 -16.08
C PRO A 238 -11.17 -8.44 -16.21
N GLY A 239 -11.72 -8.47 -17.43
CA GLY A 239 -13.12 -8.10 -17.69
C GLY A 239 -14.15 -9.09 -17.15
N GLU A 240 -13.76 -10.33 -16.88
CA GLU A 240 -14.67 -11.36 -16.35
C GLU A 240 -14.90 -11.19 -14.84
N VAL A 241 -13.90 -10.69 -14.10
CA VAL A 241 -13.93 -10.60 -12.63
C VAL A 241 -15.12 -9.79 -12.11
N GLN A 242 -15.54 -8.76 -12.85
CA GLN A 242 -16.62 -7.87 -12.43
C GLN A 242 -18.01 -8.30 -12.93
N ARG A 243 -18.12 -9.39 -13.70
CA ARG A 243 -19.43 -9.90 -14.12
C ARG A 243 -20.19 -10.46 -12.92
N THR A 244 -21.47 -10.13 -12.80
CA THR A 244 -22.33 -10.49 -11.65
C THR A 244 -22.42 -11.99 -11.33
N ARG A 245 -22.14 -12.86 -12.30
CA ARG A 245 -22.12 -14.33 -12.12
C ARG A 245 -20.71 -14.92 -11.95
N PHE A 246 -19.68 -14.09 -11.88
CA PHE A 246 -18.30 -14.54 -11.73
C PHE A 246 -18.13 -15.37 -10.46
N LYS A 247 -17.45 -16.52 -10.62
CA LYS A 247 -16.97 -17.36 -9.52
C LYS A 247 -15.53 -17.73 -9.84
N PRO A 248 -14.56 -17.52 -8.92
CA PRO A 248 -13.19 -17.93 -9.13
C PRO A 248 -13.11 -19.43 -9.48
N SER A 249 -12.45 -19.74 -10.58
CA SER A 249 -12.23 -21.12 -11.00
C SER A 249 -10.96 -21.68 -10.34
N LYS A 250 -10.73 -22.99 -10.44
CA LYS A 250 -9.47 -23.59 -9.96
C LYS A 250 -8.29 -22.99 -10.73
N GLY A 251 -7.31 -22.46 -9.99
CA GLY A 251 -6.15 -21.77 -10.58
C GLY A 251 -6.36 -20.25 -10.73
N THR A 252 -7.54 -19.73 -10.38
CA THR A 252 -7.75 -18.29 -10.23
C THR A 252 -7.23 -17.82 -8.87
N TRP A 253 -6.34 -16.83 -8.88
CA TRP A 253 -5.77 -16.21 -7.68
C TRP A 253 -5.38 -14.75 -7.94
N ILE A 254 -4.93 -14.03 -6.92
CA ILE A 254 -4.49 -12.64 -7.04
C ILE A 254 -3.01 -12.54 -6.65
N ALA A 255 -2.18 -12.18 -7.62
CA ALA A 255 -0.79 -11.83 -7.39
C ALA A 255 -0.69 -10.45 -6.73
N ARG A 256 0.12 -10.36 -5.67
CA ARG A 256 0.61 -9.07 -5.17
C ARG A 256 1.82 -8.65 -6.00
N LEU A 257 1.82 -7.41 -6.47
CA LEU A 257 2.91 -6.86 -7.29
C LEU A 257 3.87 -6.07 -6.39
N PRO A 258 5.19 -6.35 -6.45
CA PRO A 258 6.17 -5.62 -5.65
C PRO A 258 6.14 -4.13 -5.97
N GLN A 259 6.03 -3.32 -4.92
CA GLN A 259 5.96 -1.87 -5.00
C GLN A 259 6.61 -1.27 -3.76
N GLU A 260 7.22 -0.10 -3.93
CA GLU A 260 7.73 0.75 -2.86
C GLU A 260 7.56 2.22 -3.23
N ASP A 261 7.44 3.10 -2.23
CA ASP A 261 7.40 4.56 -2.44
C ASP A 261 8.81 5.18 -2.59
N LEU A 262 8.92 6.46 -2.99
CA LEU A 262 10.24 7.08 -3.17
C LEU A 262 11.02 7.20 -1.86
N CYS A 263 10.36 7.35 -0.71
CA CYS A 263 11.04 7.34 0.59
C CYS A 263 11.69 5.97 0.83
N GLN A 264 10.96 4.88 0.61
CA GLN A 264 11.50 3.51 0.71
C GLN A 264 12.63 3.27 -0.30
N ALA A 265 12.45 3.67 -1.56
CA ALA A 265 13.45 3.48 -2.62
C ALA A 265 14.77 4.21 -2.32
N MET A 266 14.69 5.38 -1.68
CA MET A 266 15.84 6.20 -1.31
C MET A 266 16.36 5.91 0.11
N GLY A 267 15.74 4.98 0.84
CA GLY A 267 16.15 4.63 2.20
C GLY A 267 15.93 5.76 3.21
N LEU A 268 14.81 6.47 3.09
CA LEU A 268 14.42 7.59 3.95
C LEU A 268 13.24 7.20 4.86
N PRO A 269 13.20 7.72 6.11
CA PRO A 269 12.06 7.52 6.99
C PRO A 269 10.83 8.31 6.51
N HIS A 270 9.65 7.87 6.93
CA HIS A 270 8.38 8.50 6.58
C HIS A 270 8.23 9.96 7.06
N THR A 271 9.03 10.37 8.05
CA THR A 271 9.10 11.73 8.58
C THR A 271 9.79 12.70 7.62
N LEU A 272 10.63 12.21 6.71
CA LEU A 272 11.33 13.00 5.69
C LEU A 272 10.68 12.82 4.32
N ARG A 273 9.34 12.85 4.27
CA ARG A 273 8.61 12.70 3.01
C ARG A 273 8.56 13.98 2.18
N TYR A 274 8.63 15.14 2.83
CA TYR A 274 8.63 16.45 2.17
C TYR A 274 10.05 16.90 1.85
N GLU A 275 10.24 17.47 0.65
CA GLU A 275 11.51 18.05 0.23
C GLU A 275 12.01 19.13 1.21
N ALA A 276 11.11 19.97 1.73
CA ALA A 276 11.44 21.03 2.69
C ALA A 276 12.09 20.51 4.00
N ASP A 277 11.83 19.25 4.35
CA ASP A 277 12.41 18.59 5.52
C ASP A 277 13.64 17.74 5.18
N GLY A 278 14.09 17.75 3.92
CA GLY A 278 15.20 16.91 3.43
C GLY A 278 14.76 15.58 2.81
N GLY A 279 13.49 15.46 2.43
CA GLY A 279 12.95 14.35 1.66
C GLY A 279 13.30 14.39 0.17
N PRO A 280 12.75 13.45 -0.63
CA PRO A 280 13.02 13.37 -2.06
C PRO A 280 12.68 14.66 -2.82
N SER A 281 13.66 15.23 -3.53
CA SER A 281 13.43 16.34 -4.47
C SER A 281 12.96 15.84 -5.84
N ILE A 282 12.48 16.76 -6.68
CA ILE A 282 12.22 16.48 -8.11
C ILE A 282 13.49 15.97 -8.80
N SER A 283 14.66 16.51 -8.47
CA SER A 283 15.94 16.09 -9.05
C SER A 283 16.29 14.65 -8.66
N ASP A 284 16.08 14.27 -7.39
CA ASP A 284 16.33 12.91 -6.91
C ASP A 284 15.40 11.92 -7.60
N ALA A 285 14.11 12.25 -7.71
CA ALA A 285 13.12 11.43 -8.40
C ALA A 285 13.49 11.24 -9.88
N LEU A 286 13.89 12.30 -10.59
CA LEU A 286 14.33 12.22 -11.99
C LEU A 286 15.61 11.42 -12.16
N GLY A 287 16.56 11.52 -11.22
CA GLY A 287 17.79 10.73 -11.20
C GLY A 287 17.53 9.24 -10.99
N LEU A 288 16.56 8.90 -10.12
CA LEU A 288 16.11 7.53 -9.91
C LEU A 288 15.41 7.00 -11.17
N LEU A 289 14.47 7.75 -11.73
CA LEU A 289 13.71 7.36 -12.92
C LEU A 289 14.57 7.29 -14.20
N ALA A 290 15.74 7.95 -14.24
CA ALA A 290 16.71 7.80 -15.33
C ALA A 290 17.22 6.35 -15.46
N ASN A 291 17.10 5.54 -14.41
CA ASN A 291 17.51 4.14 -14.35
C ASN A 291 16.32 3.16 -14.38
N SER A 292 15.10 3.63 -14.68
CA SER A 292 13.93 2.77 -14.82
C SER A 292 13.99 1.91 -16.09
N GLU A 293 13.09 0.94 -16.23
CA GLU A 293 12.98 0.10 -17.44
C GLU A 293 12.65 0.94 -18.68
N TYR A 294 11.92 2.05 -18.52
CA TYR A 294 11.54 2.96 -19.59
C TYR A 294 11.80 4.43 -19.19
N PRO A 295 13.07 4.87 -19.12
CA PRO A 295 13.44 6.15 -18.50
C PRO A 295 12.71 7.35 -19.10
N ALA A 296 12.70 7.47 -20.43
CA ALA A 296 12.08 8.60 -21.13
C ALA A 296 10.57 8.71 -20.84
N ARG A 297 9.88 7.56 -20.78
CA ARG A 297 8.44 7.53 -20.47
C ARG A 297 8.20 7.92 -19.02
N ASP A 298 8.92 7.30 -18.10
CA ASP A 298 8.66 7.48 -16.66
C ASP A 298 9.06 8.89 -16.20
N GLN A 299 10.16 9.44 -16.70
CA GLN A 299 10.54 10.85 -16.46
C GLN A 299 9.50 11.82 -17.04
N ALA A 300 9.02 11.59 -18.27
CA ALA A 300 7.98 12.43 -18.86
C ALA A 300 6.69 12.40 -18.04
N SER A 301 6.21 11.21 -17.65
CA SER A 301 5.04 11.05 -16.78
C SER A 301 5.22 11.78 -15.45
N PHE A 302 6.39 11.68 -14.82
CA PHE A 302 6.66 12.37 -13.55
C PHE A 302 6.65 13.89 -13.69
N VAL A 303 7.29 14.45 -14.72
CA VAL A 303 7.30 15.91 -14.97
C VAL A 303 5.90 16.43 -15.29
N LEU A 304 5.15 15.71 -16.14
CA LEU A 304 3.77 16.07 -16.46
C LEU A 304 2.87 15.99 -15.22
N ALA A 305 3.11 15.04 -14.31
CA ALA A 305 2.42 14.99 -13.03
C ALA A 305 2.70 16.24 -12.18
N GLN A 306 3.94 16.74 -12.13
CA GLN A 306 4.26 17.98 -11.42
C GLN A 306 3.48 19.18 -12.00
N LEU A 307 3.40 19.27 -13.33
CA LEU A 307 2.61 20.32 -13.99
C LEU A 307 1.12 20.20 -13.66
N ALA A 308 0.57 18.98 -13.67
CA ALA A 308 -0.82 18.74 -13.30
C ALA A 308 -1.08 19.09 -11.83
N PHE A 309 -0.16 18.78 -10.92
CA PHE A 309 -0.28 19.11 -9.50
C PHE A 309 -0.27 20.62 -9.29
N TRP A 310 0.58 21.36 -10.01
CA TRP A 310 0.55 22.82 -10.01
C TRP A 310 -0.80 23.38 -10.48
N LEU A 311 -1.34 22.87 -11.60
CA LEU A 311 -2.65 23.30 -12.13
C LEU A 311 -3.79 23.03 -11.13
N LEU A 312 -3.75 21.88 -10.46
CA LEU A 312 -4.74 21.46 -9.47
C LEU A 312 -4.53 22.08 -8.08
N ALA A 313 -3.47 22.85 -7.85
CA ALA A 313 -3.03 23.23 -6.51
C ALA A 313 -2.96 22.03 -5.56
N ALA A 314 -2.44 20.90 -6.05
CA ALA A 314 -2.18 19.71 -5.26
C ALA A 314 -0.88 19.89 -4.49
N THR A 315 -1.01 20.42 -3.28
CA THR A 315 0.12 20.88 -2.45
C THR A 315 0.77 19.79 -1.60
N ASP A 316 0.18 18.59 -1.56
CA ASP A 316 0.65 17.45 -0.74
C ASP A 316 1.29 16.33 -1.59
N GLY A 317 1.86 16.67 -2.75
CA GLY A 317 2.54 15.72 -3.65
C GLY A 317 3.94 15.32 -3.19
N HIS A 318 4.07 14.68 -2.03
CA HIS A 318 5.36 14.37 -1.41
C HIS A 318 5.91 12.98 -1.79
N GLY A 319 7.12 12.62 -1.32
CA GLY A 319 7.84 11.39 -1.73
C GLY A 319 7.06 10.08 -1.55
N LYS A 320 6.11 10.01 -0.61
CA LYS A 320 5.25 8.82 -0.42
C LYS A 320 4.06 8.71 -1.40
N ASN A 321 3.77 9.75 -2.19
CA ASN A 321 2.70 9.75 -3.21
C ASN A 321 3.19 9.28 -4.59
N PHE A 322 4.47 8.97 -4.71
CA PHE A 322 5.05 8.38 -5.91
C PHE A 322 5.65 7.03 -5.55
N SER A 323 5.27 6.00 -6.30
CA SER A 323 5.76 4.63 -6.10
C SER A 323 6.43 4.09 -7.35
N LEU A 324 7.28 3.08 -7.14
CA LEU A 324 7.91 2.28 -8.16
C LEU A 324 7.38 0.85 -8.05
N HIS A 325 7.02 0.24 -9.18
CA HIS A 325 6.84 -1.20 -9.25
C HIS A 325 8.17 -1.88 -9.53
N GLN A 326 8.43 -3.04 -8.94
CA GLN A 326 9.60 -3.86 -9.26
C GLN A 326 9.21 -5.13 -10.03
N ARG A 327 10.04 -5.49 -11.01
CA ARG A 327 9.88 -6.65 -11.89
C ARG A 327 10.92 -7.73 -11.60
N ALA A 328 10.79 -8.88 -12.28
CA ALA A 328 11.82 -9.92 -12.26
C ALA A 328 13.19 -9.35 -12.65
N GLY A 329 14.25 -9.77 -11.96
CA GLY A 329 15.60 -9.32 -12.23
C GLY A 329 15.93 -7.90 -11.74
N GLY A 330 15.03 -7.23 -11.01
CA GLY A 330 15.30 -5.94 -10.38
C GLY A 330 15.02 -4.71 -11.26
N ALA A 331 14.52 -4.88 -12.48
CA ALA A 331 13.99 -3.77 -13.26
C ALA A 331 12.80 -3.12 -12.53
N TYR A 332 12.64 -1.81 -12.65
CA TYR A 332 11.56 -1.07 -12.01
C TYR A 332 11.04 0.05 -12.89
N GLY A 333 9.87 0.59 -12.55
CA GLY A 333 9.26 1.69 -13.27
C GLY A 333 8.22 2.41 -12.43
N LEU A 334 7.87 3.63 -12.83
CA LEU A 334 6.88 4.43 -12.12
C LEU A 334 5.51 3.71 -12.10
N THR A 335 4.83 3.73 -10.96
CA THR A 335 3.43 3.25 -10.87
C THR A 335 2.46 4.32 -11.38
N PRO A 336 1.17 3.99 -11.55
CA PRO A 336 0.14 5.03 -11.66
C PRO A 336 0.21 6.01 -10.48
N LEU A 337 -0.21 7.25 -10.73
CA LEU A 337 -0.43 8.30 -9.73
C LEU A 337 -1.60 7.92 -8.82
N TYR A 338 -1.57 8.39 -7.57
CA TYR A 338 -2.60 8.15 -6.57
C TYR A 338 -2.55 9.24 -5.50
N ASP A 339 -3.63 9.38 -4.72
CA ASP A 339 -3.67 10.25 -3.54
C ASP A 339 -3.37 11.71 -3.87
N VAL A 340 -4.14 12.25 -4.83
CA VAL A 340 -4.03 13.62 -5.33
C VAL A 340 -5.27 14.39 -4.91
N LEU A 341 -5.06 15.43 -4.11
CA LEU A 341 -6.11 16.33 -3.63
C LEU A 341 -5.80 17.76 -4.04
N SER A 342 -6.81 18.47 -4.52
CA SER A 342 -6.72 19.89 -4.85
C SER A 342 -6.99 20.76 -3.62
N ALA A 343 -6.25 21.85 -3.48
CA ALA A 343 -6.54 22.89 -2.49
C ALA A 343 -7.44 24.03 -3.01
N TRP A 344 -8.00 23.90 -4.23
CA TRP A 344 -8.87 24.93 -4.81
C TRP A 344 -10.28 25.00 -4.22
N PRO A 345 -11.00 23.87 -4.06
CA PRO A 345 -12.29 23.87 -3.35
C PRO A 345 -12.11 24.32 -1.90
#